data_AF-A0A832GJ02-F1
#
_entry.id   AF-A0A832GJ02-F1
#
_cell.length_a   1.000
_cell.length_b   1.000
_cell.length_c   1.000
_cell.angle_alpha   90.00
_cell.angle_beta   90.00
_cell.angle_gamma   90.00
#
_symmetry.space_group_name_H-M   'P 1'
#
loop_
_entity.id
_entity.type
_entity.pdbx_description
1 polymer ?
#
loop_
_entity_poly.entity_id
_entity_poly.type
_entity_poly.pdbx_seq_one_letter_code
_entity_poly.pdbx_strand_id
1 'polypeptide(L)'
;MHPRDAADETHLSAAQILALVERGRRCDRYDEYIDHITLCPVCRETYKQLLRAEAMVREARRSRVVLLRWVAPLAAAAAVLALVFIGRALLLPTAPETLALRQQGGVWYEGTTRLPEWASAAAALFANPPDAPTRSDDAPAQRAVQLLAPNPANRALESLTPEFRWQAIPDAARYRARLERADTGEPAPLVVEGTQARLAPNTTLQAGMRYRLTIEALATGEVAGEGLTGVYEFRTLTPDEQTRLRWARANRQNAPRACVAVFYQLGCYADARETLNTLPADDPLVQRWRKVLEAHLQ
;
A
#
# COMPACT_ATOMS: atom_id res chain seq x y z
N MET A 1 -107.56 2.44 45.88
CA MET A 1 -107.37 3.25 47.09
C MET A 1 -105.99 3.90 47.00
N HIS A 2 -105.98 5.11 46.42
CA HIS A 2 -105.04 6.22 46.60
C HIS A 2 -103.51 6.08 46.39
N PRO A 3 -102.81 7.20 46.05
CA PRO A 3 -102.23 7.45 44.70
C PRO A 3 -100.79 8.04 44.78
N ARG A 4 -100.30 8.67 43.69
CA ARG A 4 -99.03 9.46 43.46
C ARG A 4 -97.91 8.63 42.81
N ASP A 5 -97.23 8.99 41.71
CA ASP A 5 -97.02 10.20 40.87
C ASP A 5 -96.67 9.70 39.44
N ALA A 6 -97.17 10.19 38.29
CA ALA A 6 -96.98 11.49 37.65
C ALA A 6 -95.53 11.85 37.24
N ALA A 7 -94.91 11.07 36.33
CA ALA A 7 -94.06 11.56 35.23
C ALA A 7 -93.75 10.42 34.23
N ASP A 8 -94.16 10.60 32.98
CA ASP A 8 -93.88 9.73 31.85
C ASP A 8 -92.46 10.07 31.34
N GLU A 9 -91.42 9.48 31.93
CA GLU A 9 -90.00 9.78 31.62
C GLU A 9 -89.50 8.96 30.41
N THR A 10 -89.67 9.50 29.20
CA THR A 10 -89.03 8.98 28.00
C THR A 10 -87.53 9.33 28.01
N HIS A 11 -86.69 8.39 28.46
CA HIS A 11 -85.23 8.52 28.37
C HIS A 11 -84.74 8.56 26.91
N LEU A 12 -83.61 9.24 26.66
CA LEU A 12 -82.89 9.11 25.39
C LEU A 12 -82.43 7.67 25.19
N SER A 13 -82.61 7.15 23.97
CA SER A 13 -82.08 5.85 23.58
C SER A 13 -80.54 5.85 23.57
N ALA A 14 -79.95 4.67 23.76
CA ALA A 14 -78.50 4.51 23.71
C ALA A 14 -77.87 5.03 22.40
N ALA A 15 -78.55 4.87 21.26
CA ALA A 15 -78.10 5.37 19.97
C ALA A 15 -78.06 6.91 19.91
N GLN A 16 -79.02 7.58 20.54
CA GLN A 16 -79.05 9.05 20.61
C GLN A 16 -77.92 9.59 21.49
N ILE A 17 -77.67 8.94 22.63
CA ILE A 17 -76.56 9.32 23.53
C ILE A 17 -75.21 9.08 22.84
N LEU A 18 -75.04 7.96 22.13
CA LEU A 18 -73.84 7.67 21.35
C LEU A 18 -73.61 8.70 20.23
N ALA A 19 -74.65 9.04 19.47
CA ALA A 19 -74.56 10.07 18.43
C ALA A 19 -74.13 11.43 19.01
N LEU A 20 -74.60 11.76 20.22
CA LEU A 20 -74.22 12.98 20.92
C LEU A 20 -72.75 12.98 21.38
N VAL A 21 -72.23 11.83 21.83
CA VAL A 21 -70.82 11.67 22.24
C VAL A 21 -69.89 11.79 21.03
N GLU A 22 -70.18 11.08 19.95
CA GLU A 22 -69.33 11.04 18.76
C GLU A 22 -69.31 12.36 17.97
N ARG A 23 -70.49 12.98 17.80
CA ARG A 23 -70.67 14.16 16.93
C ARG A 23 -70.68 15.49 17.69
N GLY A 24 -70.96 15.47 18.99
CA GLY A 24 -71.09 16.67 19.81
C GLY A 24 -72.11 17.64 19.20
N ARG A 25 -71.72 18.92 19.10
CA ARG A 25 -72.54 20.01 18.50
C ARG A 25 -72.96 19.77 17.04
N ARG A 26 -72.39 18.78 16.36
CA ARG A 26 -72.76 18.39 14.99
C ARG A 26 -73.87 17.33 14.94
N CYS A 27 -74.54 17.05 16.05
CA CYS A 27 -75.72 16.19 16.10
C CYS A 27 -76.96 16.99 15.67
N ASP A 28 -77.80 16.42 14.81
CA ASP A 28 -78.95 17.10 14.20
C ASP A 28 -79.98 17.64 15.22
N ARG A 29 -80.01 17.08 16.44
CA ARG A 29 -80.89 17.48 17.56
C ARG A 29 -80.09 17.77 18.83
N TYR A 30 -78.91 18.36 18.67
CA TYR A 30 -77.97 18.61 19.78
C TYR A 30 -78.62 19.34 20.97
N ASP A 31 -79.30 20.46 20.72
CA ASP A 31 -79.86 21.30 21.78
C ASP A 31 -80.93 20.55 22.58
N GLU A 32 -81.82 19.83 21.90
CA GLU A 32 -82.87 19.03 22.55
C GLU A 32 -82.32 17.88 23.39
N TYR A 33 -81.28 17.20 22.90
CA TYR A 33 -80.65 16.11 23.66
C TYR A 33 -79.87 16.63 24.87
N ILE A 34 -79.23 17.79 24.75
CA ILE A 34 -78.54 18.43 25.87
C ILE A 34 -79.54 18.93 26.91
N ASP A 35 -80.62 19.58 26.51
CA ASP A 35 -81.67 20.04 27.43
C ASP A 35 -82.25 18.85 28.22
N HIS A 36 -82.57 17.75 27.54
CA HIS A 36 -83.00 16.52 28.21
C HIS A 36 -81.95 15.98 29.19
N ILE A 37 -80.67 15.93 28.79
CA ILE A 37 -79.57 15.46 29.66
C ILE A 37 -79.38 16.35 30.89
N THR A 38 -79.66 17.65 30.82
CA THR A 38 -79.56 18.52 31.99
C THR A 38 -80.64 18.20 33.03
N LEU A 39 -81.82 17.79 32.57
CA LEU A 39 -83.01 17.51 33.39
C LEU A 39 -83.09 16.04 33.84
N CYS A 40 -82.58 15.09 33.05
CA CYS A 40 -82.65 13.65 33.34
C CYS A 40 -81.34 13.13 33.96
N PRO A 41 -81.32 12.72 35.25
CA PRO A 41 -80.12 12.25 35.92
C PRO A 41 -79.54 10.96 35.32
N VAL A 42 -80.39 10.06 34.81
CA VAL A 42 -79.99 8.78 34.20
C VAL A 42 -79.22 9.03 32.91
N CYS A 43 -79.80 9.78 31.96
CA CYS A 43 -79.14 10.10 30.69
C CYS A 43 -77.84 10.89 30.90
N ARG A 44 -77.79 11.76 31.91
CA ARG A 44 -76.59 12.51 32.28
C ARG A 44 -75.44 11.63 32.72
N GLU A 45 -75.71 10.61 33.53
CA GLU A 45 -74.65 9.72 34.01
C GLU A 45 -74.15 8.82 32.88
N THR A 46 -75.05 8.29 32.05
CA THR A 46 -74.68 7.53 30.85
C THR A 46 -73.83 8.35 29.87
N TYR A 47 -74.20 9.61 29.63
CA TYR A 47 -73.43 10.52 28.77
C TYR A 47 -72.01 10.77 29.31
N LYS A 48 -71.87 11.00 30.62
CA LYS A 48 -70.56 11.19 31.27
C LYS A 48 -69.67 9.95 31.17
N GLN A 49 -70.23 8.77 31.36
CA GLN A 49 -69.48 7.50 31.26
C GLN A 49 -68.93 7.29 29.84
N LEU A 50 -69.74 7.56 28.82
CA LEU A 50 -69.33 7.42 27.42
C LEU A 50 -68.27 8.45 27.01
N LEU A 51 -68.36 9.70 27.46
CA LEU A 51 -67.31 10.71 27.23
C LEU A 51 -65.95 10.29 27.82
N ARG A 52 -65.95 9.69 29.01
CA ARG A 52 -64.72 9.16 29.64
C ARG A 52 -64.14 8.00 28.83
N ALA A 53 -64.99 7.10 28.33
CA ALA A 53 -64.55 5.99 27.49
C ALA A 53 -63.94 6.47 26.17
N GLU A 54 -64.56 7.46 25.52
CA GLU A 54 -64.05 8.02 24.26
C GLU A 54 -62.70 8.74 24.45
N ALA A 55 -62.54 9.48 25.57
CA ALA A 55 -61.29 10.13 25.90
C ALA A 55 -60.13 9.12 26.04
N MET A 56 -60.36 7.98 26.70
CA MET A 56 -59.37 6.90 26.82
C MET A 56 -59.01 6.29 25.46
N VAL A 57 -59.99 6.09 24.57
CA VAL A 57 -59.77 5.54 23.22
C VAL A 57 -58.97 6.51 22.35
N ARG A 58 -59.27 7.83 22.42
CA ARG A 58 -58.53 8.85 21.67
C ARG A 58 -57.07 8.95 22.12
N GLU A 59 -56.80 8.86 23.41
CA GLU A 59 -55.43 8.89 23.95
C GLU A 59 -54.61 7.66 23.52
N ALA A 60 -55.22 6.47 23.54
CA ALA A 60 -54.60 5.23 23.06
C ALA A 60 -54.31 5.25 21.54
N ARG A 61 -55.11 5.99 20.75
CA ARG A 61 -54.89 6.13 19.30
C ARG A 61 -53.78 7.13 18.98
N ARG A 62 -53.63 8.19 19.79
CA ARG A 62 -52.60 9.22 19.62
C ARG A 62 -51.19 8.68 19.87
N SER A 63 -51.03 7.82 20.87
CA SER A 63 -49.75 7.19 21.22
C SER A 63 -49.22 6.23 20.15
N ARG A 64 -50.10 5.50 19.43
CA ARG A 64 -49.69 4.62 18.32
C ARG A 64 -49.22 5.37 17.07
N VAL A 65 -49.75 6.55 16.78
CA VAL A 65 -49.38 7.32 15.57
C VAL A 65 -48.05 8.05 15.74
N VAL A 66 -47.71 8.48 16.96
CA VAL A 66 -46.42 9.13 17.25
C VAL A 66 -45.27 8.13 17.14
N LEU A 67 -45.44 6.89 17.63
CA LEU A 67 -44.38 5.88 17.62
C LEU A 67 -43.99 5.42 16.20
N LEU A 68 -44.95 5.36 15.27
CA LEU A 68 -44.70 4.92 13.89
C LEU A 68 -43.98 5.97 13.02
N ARG A 69 -44.10 7.25 13.38
CA ARG A 69 -43.63 8.39 12.55
C ARG A 69 -42.14 8.69 12.71
N TRP A 70 -41.49 8.17 13.75
CA TRP A 70 -40.05 8.39 14.02
C TRP A 70 -39.14 7.24 13.56
N VAL A 71 -39.66 6.05 13.28
CA VAL A 71 -38.83 4.88 12.94
C VAL A 71 -38.54 4.77 11.42
N ALA A 72 -39.44 5.25 10.56
CA ALA A 72 -39.28 5.13 9.10
C ALA A 72 -38.12 5.93 8.47
N PRO A 73 -37.83 7.21 8.85
CA PRO A 73 -36.82 7.99 8.13
C PRO A 73 -35.37 7.66 8.52
N LEU A 74 -35.12 7.06 9.69
CA LEU A 74 -33.76 6.70 10.13
C LEU A 74 -33.26 5.39 9.48
N ALA A 75 -34.14 4.43 9.21
CA ALA A 75 -33.77 3.18 8.54
C ALA A 75 -33.40 3.39 7.06
N ALA A 76 -34.09 4.31 6.37
CA ALA A 76 -33.83 4.59 4.96
C ALA A 76 -32.51 5.34 4.73
N ALA A 77 -32.16 6.32 5.58
CA ALA A 77 -30.89 7.04 5.46
C ALA A 77 -29.67 6.15 5.73
N ALA A 78 -29.75 5.24 6.70
CA ALA A 78 -28.70 4.27 6.97
C ALA A 78 -28.53 3.26 5.82
N ALA A 79 -29.62 2.80 5.21
CA ALA A 79 -29.56 1.88 4.07
C ALA A 79 -28.96 2.52 2.81
N VAL A 80 -29.25 3.80 2.55
CA VAL A 80 -28.67 4.53 1.41
C VAL A 80 -27.19 4.84 1.64
N LEU A 81 -26.79 5.24 2.86
CA LEU A 81 -25.38 5.41 3.20
C LEU A 81 -24.60 4.10 3.12
N ALA A 82 -25.19 2.99 3.58
CA ALA A 82 -24.61 1.65 3.44
C ALA A 82 -24.50 1.24 1.97
N LEU A 83 -25.51 1.47 1.14
CA LEU A 83 -25.45 1.19 -0.30
C LEU A 83 -24.45 2.09 -1.05
N VAL A 84 -24.26 3.34 -0.62
CA VAL A 84 -23.22 4.22 -1.19
C VAL A 84 -21.83 3.79 -0.71
N PHE A 85 -21.67 3.35 0.55
CA PHE A 85 -20.39 2.82 1.04
C PHE A 85 -20.05 1.46 0.42
N ILE A 86 -21.02 0.55 0.33
CA ILE A 86 -20.89 -0.78 -0.29
C ILE A 86 -20.73 -0.63 -1.80
N GLY A 87 -21.50 0.26 -2.44
CA GLY A 87 -21.36 0.59 -3.86
C GLY A 87 -20.01 1.22 -4.17
N ARG A 88 -19.51 2.13 -3.32
CA ARG A 88 -18.18 2.71 -3.45
C ARG A 88 -17.06 1.69 -3.17
N ALA A 89 -17.25 0.77 -2.22
CA ALA A 89 -16.33 -0.33 -1.95
C ALA A 89 -16.35 -1.43 -3.03
N LEU A 90 -17.45 -1.59 -3.75
CA LEU A 90 -17.58 -2.55 -4.88
C LEU A 90 -17.19 -1.93 -6.24
N LEU A 91 -17.27 -0.60 -6.39
CA LEU A 91 -16.92 0.12 -7.63
C LEU A 91 -15.51 0.71 -7.63
N LEU A 92 -14.90 0.94 -6.46
CA LEU A 92 -13.45 1.04 -6.38
C LEU A 92 -12.92 -0.39 -6.34
N PRO A 93 -12.04 -0.78 -7.28
CA PRO A 93 -11.35 -2.05 -7.15
C PRO A 93 -10.57 -1.99 -5.84
N THR A 94 -11.03 -2.68 -4.81
CA THR A 94 -10.15 -3.16 -3.76
C THR A 94 -9.30 -4.26 -4.38
N ALA A 95 -8.42 -3.85 -5.29
CA ALA A 95 -7.28 -4.66 -5.64
C ALA A 95 -6.56 -4.96 -4.32
N PRO A 96 -6.15 -6.20 -4.05
CA PRO A 96 -5.02 -6.36 -3.15
C PRO A 96 -3.86 -5.60 -3.80
N GLU A 97 -3.51 -4.45 -3.22
CA GLU A 97 -2.28 -3.72 -3.45
C GLU A 97 -1.11 -4.65 -3.11
N THR A 98 -0.71 -5.55 -4.01
CA THR A 98 0.62 -6.22 -4.06
C THR A 98 0.61 -7.37 -5.07
N LEU A 99 0.46 -7.07 -6.36
CA LEU A 99 1.15 -7.80 -7.43
C LEU A 99 1.34 -6.80 -8.59
N ALA A 100 2.57 -6.40 -8.86
CA ALA A 100 3.57 -7.19 -9.58
C ALA A 100 3.19 -7.27 -11.07
N LEU A 101 3.97 -6.56 -11.88
CA LEU A 101 4.27 -6.87 -13.28
C LEU A 101 3.12 -7.51 -14.07
N ARG A 102 2.38 -6.69 -14.83
CA ARG A 102 1.25 -7.12 -15.68
C ARG A 102 1.54 -6.87 -17.14
N GLN A 103 0.99 -7.70 -18.02
CA GLN A 103 1.01 -7.48 -19.47
C GLN A 103 -0.38 -7.04 -19.94
N GLN A 104 -0.45 -5.94 -20.70
CA GLN A 104 -1.68 -5.41 -21.30
C GLN A 104 -1.41 -5.10 -22.78
N GLY A 105 -2.13 -5.75 -23.69
CA GLY A 105 -1.94 -5.55 -25.14
C GLY A 105 -0.51 -5.81 -25.62
N GLY A 106 0.18 -6.80 -25.04
CA GLY A 106 1.58 -7.11 -25.35
C GLY A 106 2.62 -6.27 -24.61
N VAL A 107 2.21 -5.18 -23.95
CA VAL A 107 3.10 -4.25 -23.24
C VAL A 107 3.14 -4.56 -21.74
N TRP A 108 4.33 -4.58 -21.16
CA TRP A 108 4.52 -4.81 -19.73
C TRP A 108 4.41 -3.52 -18.91
N TYR A 109 3.81 -3.65 -17.72
CA TYR A 109 3.64 -2.57 -16.76
C TYR A 109 3.98 -3.05 -15.35
N GLU A 110 4.61 -2.20 -14.55
CA GLU A 110 4.65 -2.34 -13.09
C GLU A 110 3.84 -1.20 -12.47
N GLY A 111 2.72 -1.53 -11.83
CA GLY A 111 1.75 -0.52 -11.41
C GLY A 111 1.24 0.28 -12.62
N THR A 112 1.49 1.59 -12.62
CA THR A 112 1.16 2.52 -13.72
C THR A 112 2.32 2.73 -14.70
N THR A 113 3.53 2.24 -14.38
CA THR A 113 4.72 2.46 -15.19
C THR A 113 4.76 1.53 -16.38
N ARG A 114 4.75 2.09 -17.59
CA ARG A 114 5.01 1.33 -18.82
C ARG A 114 6.49 0.94 -18.87
N LEU A 115 6.76 -0.36 -18.94
CA LEU A 115 8.13 -0.86 -19.09
C LEU A 115 8.59 -0.72 -20.54
N PRO A 116 9.84 -0.29 -20.79
CA PRO A 116 10.47 -0.41 -22.10
C PRO A 116 10.48 -1.87 -22.57
N GLU A 117 10.49 -2.07 -23.89
CA GLU A 117 10.50 -3.42 -24.48
C GLU A 117 11.67 -4.27 -23.95
N TRP A 118 12.88 -3.71 -23.87
CA TRP A 118 14.04 -4.40 -23.32
C TRP A 118 13.91 -4.74 -21.82
N ALA A 119 13.07 -4.03 -21.07
CA ALA A 119 12.83 -4.26 -19.64
C ALA A 119 11.70 -5.28 -19.39
N SER A 120 10.96 -5.68 -20.43
CA SER A 120 9.92 -6.72 -20.30
C SER A 120 10.50 -8.05 -19.83
N ALA A 121 11.70 -8.43 -20.31
CA ALA A 121 12.41 -9.62 -19.85
C ALA A 121 12.82 -9.51 -18.38
N ALA A 122 13.08 -8.30 -17.88
CA ALA A 122 13.38 -8.07 -16.46
C ALA A 122 12.16 -8.34 -15.57
N ALA A 123 10.94 -8.08 -16.08
CA ALA A 123 9.71 -8.46 -15.39
C ALA A 123 9.61 -9.98 -15.21
N ALA A 124 9.82 -10.73 -16.30
CA ALA A 124 9.80 -12.19 -16.26
C ALA A 124 10.89 -12.76 -15.35
N LEU A 125 12.09 -12.16 -15.37
CA LEU A 125 13.18 -12.52 -14.48
C LEU A 125 12.83 -12.25 -13.01
N PHE A 126 12.20 -11.12 -12.69
CA PHE A 126 11.80 -10.85 -11.32
C PHE A 126 10.79 -11.88 -10.79
N ALA A 127 9.83 -12.28 -11.62
CA ALA A 127 8.85 -13.31 -11.26
C ALA A 127 9.50 -14.70 -11.08
N ASN A 128 10.61 -14.96 -11.77
CA ASN A 128 11.35 -16.22 -11.74
C ASN A 128 12.83 -15.95 -11.43
N PRO A 129 13.18 -15.64 -10.17
CA PRO A 129 14.56 -15.38 -9.80
C PRO A 129 15.43 -16.61 -10.10
N PRO A 130 16.69 -16.40 -10.53
CA PRO A 130 17.63 -17.49 -10.74
C PRO A 130 17.91 -18.20 -9.41
N ASP A 131 18.43 -19.42 -9.48
CA ASP A 131 18.92 -20.09 -8.28
C ASP A 131 20.12 -19.32 -7.72
N ALA A 132 20.19 -19.22 -6.39
CA ALA A 132 21.35 -18.65 -5.74
C ALA A 132 22.57 -19.52 -6.08
N PRO A 133 23.68 -18.94 -6.55
CA PRO A 133 24.86 -19.72 -6.88
C PRO A 133 25.35 -20.46 -5.63
N THR A 134 25.53 -21.78 -5.75
CA THR A 134 26.11 -22.61 -4.69
C THR A 134 27.60 -22.26 -4.59
N ARG A 135 27.99 -21.54 -3.55
CA ARG A 135 29.41 -21.30 -3.25
C ARG A 135 29.98 -22.52 -2.55
N SER A 136 31.19 -22.92 -2.94
CA SER A 136 32.04 -23.76 -2.09
C SER A 136 32.64 -22.85 -1.03
N ASP A 137 32.07 -22.89 0.18
CA ASP A 137 32.64 -22.24 1.35
C ASP A 137 33.92 -22.98 1.73
N ASP A 138 35.08 -22.41 1.38
CA ASP A 138 36.38 -22.70 2.02
C ASP A 138 37.46 -21.75 1.47
N ALA A 139 37.28 -20.44 1.65
CA ALA A 139 38.38 -19.51 1.59
C ALA A 139 38.43 -18.74 2.92
N PRO A 140 39.48 -18.87 3.74
CA PRO A 140 39.60 -18.09 4.96
C PRO A 140 39.52 -16.60 4.62
N ALA A 141 38.91 -15.81 5.50
CA ALA A 141 38.90 -14.35 5.42
C ALA A 141 40.33 -13.82 5.56
N GLN A 142 41.09 -13.88 4.47
CA GLN A 142 42.46 -13.41 4.39
C GLN A 142 42.44 -11.89 4.51
N ARG A 143 43.29 -11.32 5.39
CA ARG A 143 43.48 -9.87 5.46
C ARG A 143 43.89 -9.40 4.06
N ALA A 144 43.03 -8.66 3.39
CA ALA A 144 43.25 -8.11 2.06
C ALA A 144 42.99 -6.60 2.08
N VAL A 145 43.60 -5.85 1.16
CA VAL A 145 43.29 -4.43 0.98
C VAL A 145 41.84 -4.31 0.52
N GLN A 146 40.99 -3.61 1.30
CA GLN A 146 39.55 -3.52 1.04
C GLN A 146 39.19 -2.30 0.17
N LEU A 147 38.64 -2.52 -1.03
CA LEU A 147 38.11 -1.46 -1.89
C LEU A 147 36.84 -0.85 -1.30
N LEU A 148 36.75 0.47 -1.30
CA LEU A 148 35.60 1.25 -0.83
C LEU A 148 34.83 1.88 -1.99
N ALA A 149 35.55 2.37 -3.00
CA ALA A 149 34.97 2.99 -4.20
C ALA A 149 35.73 2.54 -5.45
N PRO A 150 35.03 2.31 -6.59
CA PRO A 150 33.59 2.09 -6.69
C PRO A 150 33.12 0.95 -5.78
N ASN A 151 31.83 0.90 -5.42
CA ASN A 151 31.33 -0.08 -4.46
C ASN A 151 31.67 -1.51 -4.94
N PRO A 152 32.49 -2.29 -4.21
CA PRO A 152 32.97 -3.60 -4.68
C PRO A 152 31.86 -4.65 -4.83
N ALA A 153 30.69 -4.41 -4.22
CA ALA A 153 29.49 -5.19 -4.43
C ALA A 153 28.95 -5.10 -5.87
N ASN A 154 29.27 -4.02 -6.60
CA ASN A 154 28.88 -3.86 -7.99
C ASN A 154 29.99 -4.40 -8.89
N ARG A 155 29.66 -5.37 -9.74
CA ARG A 155 30.57 -5.95 -10.74
C ARG A 155 30.62 -5.14 -12.03
N ALA A 156 29.83 -4.07 -12.14
CA ALA A 156 29.81 -3.21 -13.31
C ALA A 156 29.91 -1.72 -12.96
N LEU A 157 30.66 -0.98 -13.79
CA LEU A 157 30.88 0.45 -13.67
C LEU A 157 30.29 1.20 -14.86
N GLU A 158 29.54 2.25 -14.56
CA GLU A 158 29.04 3.21 -15.55
C GLU A 158 30.15 4.17 -16.02
N SER A 159 30.96 4.68 -15.07
CA SER A 159 32.05 5.60 -15.40
C SER A 159 33.19 4.85 -16.09
N LEU A 160 33.66 5.39 -17.20
CA LEU A 160 34.87 4.94 -17.90
C LEU A 160 36.14 5.62 -17.37
N THR A 161 36.00 6.54 -16.41
CA THR A 161 37.09 7.19 -15.68
C THR A 161 36.87 7.02 -14.17
N PRO A 162 36.85 5.78 -13.65
CA PRO A 162 36.60 5.53 -12.25
C PRO A 162 37.74 6.06 -11.37
N GLU A 163 37.36 6.54 -10.19
CA GLU A 163 38.28 6.79 -9.08
C GLU A 163 38.16 5.65 -8.08
N PHE A 164 39.30 5.01 -7.81
CA PHE A 164 39.41 3.92 -6.87
C PHE A 164 39.82 4.45 -5.50
N ARG A 165 39.16 4.00 -4.44
CA ARG A 165 39.51 4.29 -3.05
C ARG A 165 39.44 3.03 -2.24
N TRP A 166 40.38 2.82 -1.33
CA TRP A 166 40.43 1.65 -0.46
C TRP A 166 40.67 2.02 0.99
N GLN A 167 40.44 1.07 1.89
CA GLN A 167 40.63 1.22 3.32
C GLN A 167 42.13 1.32 3.64
N ALA A 168 42.49 2.30 4.47
CA ALA A 168 43.85 2.43 5.00
C ALA A 168 44.20 1.23 5.89
N ILE A 169 45.41 0.72 5.75
CA ILE A 169 46.00 -0.34 6.57
C ILE A 169 47.01 0.33 7.50
N PRO A 170 46.87 0.19 8.83
CA PRO A 170 47.68 0.93 9.80
C PRO A 170 49.21 0.84 9.59
N ASP A 171 49.71 -0.32 9.16
CA ASP A 171 51.15 -0.57 9.02
C ASP A 171 51.67 -0.40 7.58
N ALA A 172 50.82 0.07 6.66
CA ALA A 172 51.20 0.30 5.27
C ALA A 172 51.96 1.62 5.12
N ALA A 173 53.22 1.55 4.68
CA ALA A 173 54.03 2.72 4.38
C ALA A 173 53.64 3.35 3.02
N ARG A 174 53.22 2.52 2.06
CA ARG A 174 52.78 2.97 0.73
C ARG A 174 51.83 1.95 0.09
N TYR A 175 51.18 2.40 -0.98
CA TYR A 175 50.34 1.54 -1.82
C TYR A 175 50.85 1.50 -3.25
N ARG A 176 50.60 0.37 -3.90
CA ARG A 176 50.72 0.20 -5.35
C ARG A 176 49.40 -0.32 -5.88
N ALA A 177 48.98 0.19 -7.03
CA ALA A 177 47.81 -0.33 -7.74
C ALA A 177 48.17 -0.61 -9.20
N ARG A 178 47.64 -1.72 -9.73
CA ARG A 178 47.72 -2.07 -11.15
C ARG A 178 46.31 -2.31 -11.67
N LEU A 179 45.99 -1.72 -12.80
CA LEU A 179 44.78 -2.01 -13.55
C LEU A 179 45.17 -2.65 -14.87
N GLU A 180 44.52 -3.75 -15.22
CA GLU A 180 44.76 -4.45 -16.46
C GLU A 180 43.45 -4.99 -17.03
N ARG A 181 43.41 -5.15 -18.35
CA ARG A 181 42.33 -5.89 -19.02
C ARG A 181 42.37 -7.34 -18.58
N ALA A 182 41.24 -7.87 -18.13
CA ALA A 182 41.19 -9.21 -17.56
C ALA A 182 41.37 -10.32 -18.63
N ASP A 183 41.07 -10.01 -19.90
CA ASP A 183 41.17 -10.93 -21.02
C ASP A 183 42.55 -10.93 -21.69
N THR A 184 43.18 -9.75 -21.82
CA THR A 184 44.46 -9.61 -22.51
C THR A 184 45.67 -9.39 -21.59
N GLY A 185 45.46 -9.00 -20.34
CA GLY A 185 46.51 -8.54 -19.43
C GLY A 185 47.09 -7.17 -19.80
N GLU A 186 46.48 -6.45 -20.76
CA GLU A 186 46.94 -5.14 -21.20
C GLU A 186 46.79 -4.12 -20.06
N PRO A 187 47.87 -3.42 -19.66
CA PRO A 187 47.82 -2.50 -18.52
C PRO A 187 47.08 -1.20 -18.89
N ALA A 188 46.24 -0.74 -17.98
CA ALA A 188 45.68 0.61 -17.98
C ALA A 188 46.44 1.46 -16.95
N PRO A 189 47.06 2.59 -17.35
CA PRO A 189 47.91 3.38 -16.47
C PRO A 189 47.10 4.03 -15.34
N LEU A 190 47.58 3.85 -14.10
CA LEU A 190 47.03 4.44 -12.89
C LEU A 190 48.04 5.39 -12.23
N VAL A 191 47.51 6.45 -11.61
CA VAL A 191 48.22 7.32 -10.68
C VAL A 191 47.69 7.04 -9.29
N VAL A 192 48.58 6.66 -8.36
CA VAL A 192 48.25 6.32 -6.97
C VAL A 192 48.65 7.46 -6.05
N GLU A 193 47.75 7.89 -5.19
CA GLU A 193 47.96 8.96 -4.21
C GLU A 193 47.41 8.49 -2.86
N GLY A 194 48.27 8.05 -1.93
CA GLY A 194 47.81 7.51 -0.64
C GLY A 194 46.88 6.30 -0.81
N THR A 195 45.63 6.42 -0.37
CA THR A 195 44.61 5.34 -0.41
C THR A 195 43.64 5.47 -1.59
N GLN A 196 44.03 6.18 -2.65
CA GLN A 196 43.23 6.37 -3.85
C GLN A 196 44.07 6.19 -5.12
N ALA A 197 43.42 5.81 -6.21
CA ALA A 197 44.00 5.77 -7.55
C ALA A 197 43.03 6.29 -8.60
N ARG A 198 43.56 6.98 -9.60
CA ARG A 198 42.82 7.45 -10.78
C ARG A 198 43.53 7.00 -12.04
N LEU A 199 42.81 6.94 -13.15
CA LEU A 199 43.46 6.77 -14.45
C LEU A 199 44.43 7.92 -14.70
N ALA A 200 45.53 7.63 -15.38
CA ALA A 200 46.43 8.68 -15.84
C ALA A 200 45.69 9.69 -16.74
N PRO A 201 46.15 10.96 -16.81
CA PRO A 201 45.52 11.97 -17.66
C PRO A 201 45.32 11.48 -19.10
N ASN A 202 44.19 11.85 -19.71
CA ASN A 202 43.78 11.44 -21.06
C ASN A 202 43.59 9.93 -21.27
N THR A 203 43.50 9.14 -20.19
CA THR A 203 43.17 7.72 -20.24
C THR A 203 41.69 7.52 -19.93
N THR A 204 41.03 6.61 -20.67
CA THR A 204 39.64 6.22 -20.44
C THR A 204 39.53 4.72 -20.69
N LEU A 205 38.77 4.02 -19.85
CA LEU A 205 38.52 2.60 -20.04
C LEU A 205 37.62 2.36 -21.25
N GLN A 206 37.83 1.24 -21.93
CA GLN A 206 36.96 0.84 -23.02
C GLN A 206 35.63 0.34 -22.44
N ALA A 207 34.51 0.77 -23.02
CA ALA A 207 33.18 0.31 -22.63
C ALA A 207 32.97 -1.18 -22.97
N GLY A 208 32.26 -1.90 -22.12
CA GLY A 208 31.95 -3.33 -22.32
C GLY A 208 33.10 -4.29 -21.97
N MET A 209 34.25 -3.79 -21.53
CA MET A 209 35.43 -4.61 -21.23
C MET A 209 35.51 -4.99 -19.75
N ARG A 210 36.15 -6.13 -19.47
CA ARG A 210 36.46 -6.59 -18.11
C ARG A 210 37.86 -6.16 -17.70
N TYR A 211 37.99 -5.70 -16.47
CA TYR A 211 39.23 -5.25 -15.88
C TYR A 211 39.48 -5.92 -14.54
N ARG A 212 40.76 -6.08 -14.22
CA ARG A 212 41.25 -6.52 -12.92
C ARG A 212 42.08 -5.41 -12.30
N LEU A 213 41.69 -4.99 -11.10
CA LEU A 213 42.43 -4.08 -10.25
C LEU A 213 43.11 -4.89 -9.14
N THR A 214 44.43 -4.77 -9.05
CA THR A 214 45.23 -5.34 -7.97
C THR A 214 45.80 -4.21 -7.13
N ILE A 215 45.59 -4.23 -5.82
CA ILE A 215 46.09 -3.24 -4.87
C ILE A 215 46.99 -3.95 -3.86
N GLU A 216 48.21 -3.47 -3.72
CA GLU A 216 49.20 -3.97 -2.78
C GLU A 216 49.48 -2.89 -1.72
N ALA A 217 49.37 -3.26 -0.45
CA ALA A 217 49.83 -2.45 0.68
C ALA A 217 51.21 -2.95 1.12
N LEU A 218 52.20 -2.06 1.10
CA LEU A 218 53.60 -2.40 1.37
C LEU A 218 54.04 -1.75 2.68
N ALA A 219 54.56 -2.56 3.60
CA ALA A 219 55.22 -2.05 4.80
C ALA A 219 56.58 -1.41 4.47
N THR A 220 57.20 -0.79 5.48
CA THR A 220 58.52 -0.18 5.31
C THR A 220 59.56 -1.26 5.01
N GLY A 221 60.23 -1.16 3.86
CA GLY A 221 61.27 -2.12 3.44
C GLY A 221 60.76 -3.31 2.63
N GLU A 222 59.44 -3.53 2.55
CA GLU A 222 58.86 -4.59 1.73
C GLU A 222 58.90 -4.26 0.22
N VAL A 223 59.11 -5.30 -0.58
CA VAL A 223 59.09 -5.24 -2.04
C VAL A 223 57.73 -5.70 -2.57
N ALA A 224 57.40 -5.30 -3.80
CA ALA A 224 56.16 -5.70 -4.45
C ALA A 224 55.97 -7.23 -4.47
N GLY A 225 54.77 -7.70 -4.15
CA GLY A 225 54.43 -9.12 -4.05
C GLY A 225 54.55 -9.75 -2.65
N GLU A 226 55.14 -9.05 -1.67
CA GLU A 226 55.23 -9.52 -0.27
C GLU A 226 54.14 -8.93 0.64
N GLY A 227 53.54 -7.82 0.22
CA GLY A 227 52.54 -7.09 0.99
C GLY A 227 51.11 -7.65 0.90
N LEU A 228 50.21 -7.11 1.74
CA LEU A 228 48.79 -7.47 1.69
C LEU A 228 48.18 -7.05 0.36
N THR A 229 47.50 -7.98 -0.30
CA THR A 229 46.97 -7.79 -1.66
C THR A 229 45.45 -7.88 -1.67
N GLY A 230 44.80 -6.93 -2.35
CA GLY A 230 43.38 -6.98 -2.73
C GLY A 230 43.23 -7.08 -4.24
N VAL A 231 42.37 -7.99 -4.71
CA VAL A 231 42.09 -8.18 -6.15
C VAL A 231 40.61 -7.97 -6.42
N TYR A 232 40.30 -7.11 -7.38
CA TYR A 232 38.95 -6.70 -7.73
C TYR A 232 38.72 -6.84 -9.22
N GLU A 233 37.71 -7.61 -9.60
CA GLU A 233 37.26 -7.69 -10.98
C GLU A 233 35.93 -6.96 -11.17
N PHE A 234 35.87 -6.18 -12.24
CA PHE A 234 34.67 -5.48 -12.69
C PHE A 234 34.65 -5.39 -14.21
N ARG A 235 33.49 -5.00 -14.77
CA ARG A 235 33.35 -4.64 -16.17
C ARG A 235 32.88 -3.20 -16.32
N THR A 236 33.13 -2.59 -17.46
CA THR A 236 32.53 -1.31 -17.84
C THR A 236 31.24 -1.54 -18.62
N LEU A 237 30.25 -0.68 -18.43
CA LEU A 237 28.97 -0.78 -19.13
C LEU A 237 29.08 -0.25 -20.57
N THR A 238 28.43 -0.93 -21.52
CA THR A 238 28.23 -0.40 -22.87
C THR A 238 27.26 0.80 -22.86
N PRO A 239 27.23 1.66 -23.91
CA PRO A 239 26.29 2.78 -23.97
C PRO A 239 24.81 2.39 -23.81
N ASP A 240 24.43 1.23 -24.36
CA ASP A 240 23.08 0.69 -24.22
C ASP A 240 22.79 0.29 -22.77
N GLU A 241 23.73 -0.39 -22.12
CA GLU A 241 23.60 -0.76 -20.72
C GLU A 241 23.58 0.45 -19.78
N GLN A 242 24.36 1.50 -20.07
CA GLN A 242 24.29 2.76 -19.32
C GLN A 242 22.91 3.41 -19.45
N THR A 243 22.28 3.31 -20.62
CA THR A 243 20.90 3.78 -20.82
C THR A 243 19.91 2.98 -19.98
N ARG A 244 20.08 1.65 -19.90
CA ARG A 244 19.26 0.78 -19.03
C ARG A 244 19.47 1.11 -17.55
N LEU A 245 20.71 1.33 -17.13
CA LEU A 245 21.05 1.70 -15.75
C LEU A 245 20.39 3.03 -15.35
N ARG A 246 20.52 4.05 -16.20
CA ARG A 246 19.91 5.37 -15.97
C ARG A 246 18.39 5.29 -15.90
N TRP A 247 17.77 4.51 -16.79
CA TRP A 247 16.33 4.24 -16.72
C TRP A 247 15.94 3.59 -15.39
N ALA A 248 16.66 2.55 -14.96
CA ALA A 248 16.34 1.84 -13.72
C ALA A 248 16.48 2.76 -12.49
N ARG A 249 17.52 3.60 -12.46
CA ARG A 249 17.69 4.61 -11.40
C ARG A 249 16.54 5.62 -11.36
N ALA A 250 16.13 6.13 -12.52
CA ALA A 250 15.03 7.08 -12.63
C ALA A 250 13.65 6.48 -12.26
N ASN A 251 13.49 5.16 -12.37
CA ASN A 251 12.21 4.48 -12.16
C ASN A 251 12.16 3.63 -10.89
N ARG A 252 13.16 3.68 -10.00
CA ARG A 252 13.22 2.86 -8.77
C ARG A 252 11.94 2.90 -7.94
N GLN A 253 11.33 4.09 -7.82
CA GLN A 253 10.12 4.27 -7.01
C GLN A 253 8.86 3.77 -7.72
N ASN A 254 8.80 3.88 -9.05
CA ASN A 254 7.60 3.61 -9.82
C ASN A 254 7.56 2.18 -10.40
N ALA A 255 8.71 1.53 -10.55
CA ALA A 255 8.85 0.16 -11.05
C ALA A 255 9.98 -0.61 -10.32
N PRO A 256 9.92 -0.72 -8.98
CA PRO A 256 10.99 -1.30 -8.18
C PRO A 256 11.35 -2.74 -8.55
N ARG A 257 10.37 -3.61 -8.86
CA ARG A 257 10.64 -5.03 -9.19
C ARG A 257 11.38 -5.17 -10.51
N ALA A 258 10.94 -4.46 -11.55
CA ALA A 258 11.66 -4.40 -12.82
C ALA A 258 13.08 -3.83 -12.62
N CYS A 259 13.22 -2.77 -11.82
CA CYS A 259 14.52 -2.17 -11.53
C CYS A 259 15.48 -3.13 -10.82
N VAL A 260 15.02 -3.91 -9.85
CA VAL A 260 15.83 -4.95 -9.19
C VAL A 260 16.41 -5.92 -10.23
N ALA A 261 15.56 -6.44 -11.12
CA ALA A 261 16.00 -7.38 -12.15
C ALA A 261 16.97 -6.72 -13.17
N VAL A 262 16.75 -5.47 -13.55
CA VAL A 262 17.67 -4.73 -14.43
C VAL A 262 19.03 -4.51 -13.74
N PHE A 263 19.05 -4.05 -12.48
CA PHE A 263 20.30 -3.87 -11.74
C PHE A 263 21.05 -5.21 -11.59
N TYR A 264 20.33 -6.29 -11.31
CA TYR A 264 20.91 -7.63 -11.23
C TYR A 264 21.55 -8.05 -12.56
N GLN A 265 20.85 -7.93 -13.68
CA GLN A 265 21.38 -8.26 -15.01
C GLN A 265 22.62 -7.43 -15.38
N LEU A 266 22.67 -6.18 -14.94
CA LEU A 266 23.82 -5.31 -15.18
C LEU A 266 25.00 -5.62 -14.25
N GLY A 267 24.80 -6.36 -13.16
CA GLY A 267 25.84 -6.62 -12.15
C GLY A 267 25.95 -5.49 -11.11
N CYS A 268 24.94 -4.64 -10.99
CA CYS A 268 24.85 -3.56 -10.00
C CYS A 268 24.13 -4.05 -8.72
N TYR A 269 24.69 -5.05 -8.05
CA TYR A 269 24.01 -5.77 -6.95
C TYR A 269 23.72 -4.91 -5.72
N ALA A 270 24.54 -3.91 -5.43
CA ALA A 270 24.26 -2.97 -4.33
C ALA A 270 22.99 -2.15 -4.62
N ASP A 271 22.85 -1.65 -5.85
CA ASP A 271 21.67 -0.92 -6.32
C ASP A 271 20.41 -1.82 -6.35
N ALA A 272 20.59 -3.09 -6.75
CA ALA A 272 19.54 -4.10 -6.70
C ALA A 272 19.05 -4.34 -5.26
N ARG A 273 19.98 -4.52 -4.31
CA ARG A 273 19.64 -4.76 -2.90
C ARG A 273 18.97 -3.54 -2.27
N GLU A 274 19.48 -2.35 -2.52
CA GLU A 274 18.87 -1.10 -2.04
C GLU A 274 17.43 -0.98 -2.53
N THR A 275 17.19 -1.23 -3.81
CA THR A 275 15.84 -1.19 -4.40
C THR A 275 14.94 -2.28 -3.83
N LEU A 276 15.46 -3.51 -3.69
CA LEU A 276 14.72 -4.64 -3.12
C LEU A 276 14.25 -4.35 -1.67
N ASN A 277 15.06 -3.64 -0.88
CA ASN A 277 14.73 -3.28 0.51
C ASN A 277 13.56 -2.28 0.63
N THR A 278 13.14 -1.66 -0.47
CA THR A 278 11.94 -0.80 -0.50
C THR A 278 10.64 -1.60 -0.68
N LEU A 279 10.74 -2.87 -1.06
CA LEU A 279 9.59 -3.75 -1.26
C LEU A 279 9.15 -4.43 0.06
N PRO A 280 7.89 -4.87 0.18
CA PRO A 280 7.39 -5.55 1.36
C PRO A 280 8.25 -6.75 1.73
N ALA A 281 8.75 -6.77 2.97
CA ALA A 281 9.71 -7.79 3.40
C ALA A 281 9.09 -9.18 3.54
N ASP A 282 7.78 -9.27 3.73
CA ASP A 282 6.99 -10.49 3.82
C ASP A 282 6.66 -11.14 2.47
N ASP A 283 6.91 -10.45 1.35
CA ASP A 283 6.73 -10.99 -0.01
C ASP A 283 7.70 -12.18 -0.27
N PRO A 284 7.20 -13.39 -0.54
CA PRO A 284 8.04 -14.57 -0.78
C PRO A 284 9.02 -14.40 -1.94
N LEU A 285 8.66 -13.63 -2.99
CA LEU A 285 9.57 -13.36 -4.10
C LEU A 285 10.70 -12.43 -3.66
N VAL A 286 10.41 -11.43 -2.82
CA VAL A 286 11.43 -10.55 -2.25
C VAL A 286 12.40 -11.34 -1.40
N GLN A 287 11.92 -12.31 -0.62
CA GLN A 287 12.79 -13.22 0.15
C GLN A 287 13.68 -14.10 -0.73
N ARG A 288 13.15 -14.63 -1.85
CA ARG A 288 13.98 -15.38 -2.82
C ARG A 288 15.06 -14.50 -3.45
N TRP A 289 14.69 -13.31 -3.90
CA TRP A 289 15.64 -12.35 -4.48
C TRP A 289 16.72 -11.92 -3.48
N ARG A 290 16.37 -11.78 -2.20
CA ARG A 290 17.35 -11.46 -1.15
C ARG A 290 18.45 -12.51 -1.08
N LYS A 291 18.09 -13.81 -1.08
CA LYS A 291 19.06 -14.91 -1.09
C LYS A 291 19.96 -14.89 -2.33
N VAL A 292 19.39 -14.60 -3.51
CA VAL A 292 20.14 -14.46 -4.76
C VAL A 292 21.17 -13.34 -4.65
N LEU A 293 20.76 -12.16 -4.15
CA LEU A 293 21.66 -11.01 -4.04
C LEU A 293 22.72 -11.20 -2.95
N GLU A 294 22.38 -11.81 -1.81
CA GLU A 294 23.33 -12.09 -0.74
C GLU A 294 24.52 -12.93 -1.21
N ALA A 295 24.28 -13.91 -2.08
CA ALA A 295 25.34 -14.74 -2.66
C ALA A 295 26.33 -13.96 -3.54
N HIS A 296 25.97 -12.77 -4.03
CA HIS A 296 26.84 -11.91 -4.84
C HIS A 296 27.52 -10.78 -4.06
N LEU A 297 27.11 -10.53 -2.82
CA LEU A 297 27.54 -9.39 -2.00
C LEU A 297 28.63 -9.74 -0.97
N GLN A 298 28.97 -11.02 -0.85
CA GLN A 298 30.04 -11.56 0.00
C GLN A 298 31.32 -11.81 -0.80
#